data_AF-A0A3D5FWU4-F1
#
_entry.id   AF-A0A3D5FWU4-F1
#
_cell.length_a   1.000
_cell.length_b   1.000
_cell.length_c   1.000
_cell.angle_alpha   90.00
_cell.angle_beta   90.00
_cell.angle_gamma   90.00
#
_symmetry.space_group_name_H-M   'P 1'
#
loop_
_entity.id
_entity.type
_entity.pdbx_description
1 polymer ?
#
loop_
_entity_poly.entity_id
_entity_poly.type
_entity_poly.pdbx_seq_one_letter_code
_entity_poly.pdbx_strand_id
1 'polypeptide(L)'
;MIVGKYLFGFNEDGKDSRPQSEVVSLYTHQTPPDDISRDWSQQTGIPWFRTIHEALTLGTDELAVDGVMLVAEHGDYDFNDKEQKLYPRFELFLQIADTFRRTGRSVPVFNDKHLSYRWTNAKRMVELSKELDFPFMAGSSLPVNYRYPEIEFPQGARTQHGVVVAPGPIDSYGLHMLEAVQCLIERRAGGETGVAAVQCLEGEAIWSFLESTPWAQEAL
;
A
#
# COMPACT_ATOMS: atom_id res chain seq x y z
N MET A 1 -10.86 -11.19 2.37
CA MET A 1 -11.21 -9.79 2.71
C MET A 1 -10.29 -9.28 3.82
N ILE A 2 -9.77 -8.05 3.73
CA ILE A 2 -8.66 -7.52 4.57
C ILE A 2 -9.14 -6.29 5.36
N VAL A 3 -10.26 -6.44 6.06
CA VAL A 3 -10.82 -5.42 6.96
C VAL A 3 -11.28 -6.01 8.29
N GLY A 4 -11.00 -7.29 8.55
CA GLY A 4 -11.58 -8.02 9.69
C GLY A 4 -11.30 -7.37 11.04
N LYS A 5 -10.05 -6.96 11.30
CA LYS A 5 -9.70 -6.22 12.54
C LYS A 5 -10.40 -4.89 12.67
N TYR A 6 -10.74 -4.26 11.55
CA TYR A 6 -11.48 -3.00 11.53
C TYR A 6 -12.96 -3.23 11.84
N LEU A 7 -13.55 -4.30 11.28
CA LEU A 7 -14.96 -4.65 11.46
C LEU A 7 -15.27 -5.23 12.85
N PHE A 8 -14.40 -6.12 13.34
CA PHE A 8 -14.64 -6.90 14.56
C PHE A 8 -13.77 -6.46 15.74
N GLY A 9 -12.92 -5.47 15.52
CA GLY A 9 -11.95 -4.98 16.50
C GLY A 9 -10.71 -5.86 16.62
N PHE A 10 -9.69 -5.31 17.25
CA PHE A 10 -8.47 -6.00 17.63
C PHE A 10 -7.90 -5.36 18.90
N ASN A 11 -7.53 -6.15 19.90
CA ASN A 11 -7.04 -5.64 21.17
C ASN A 11 -5.65 -6.20 21.48
N GLU A 12 -4.61 -5.44 21.15
CA GLU A 12 -3.23 -5.82 21.48
C GLU A 12 -2.49 -4.84 22.37
N ASP A 13 -3.07 -3.68 22.66
CA ASP A 13 -2.49 -2.67 23.56
C ASP A 13 -3.38 -2.35 24.77
N GLY A 14 -4.45 -3.13 24.99
CA GLY A 14 -5.38 -2.95 26.11
C GLY A 14 -6.31 -1.74 25.97
N LYS A 15 -6.31 -1.03 24.83
CA LYS A 15 -7.22 0.09 24.54
C LYS A 15 -8.55 -0.39 23.95
N ASP A 16 -9.46 0.56 23.67
CA ASP A 16 -10.68 0.25 22.91
C ASP A 16 -10.27 -0.39 21.58
N SER A 17 -10.83 -1.57 21.31
CA SER A 17 -10.42 -2.43 20.21
C SER A 17 -10.83 -1.90 18.84
N ARG A 18 -11.59 -0.81 18.79
CA ARG A 18 -12.18 -0.26 17.56
C ARG A 18 -11.53 1.06 17.15
N PRO A 19 -11.24 1.25 15.86
CA PRO A 19 -10.79 2.54 15.33
C PRO A 19 -11.80 3.66 15.63
N GLN A 20 -11.35 4.93 15.63
CA GLN A 20 -12.22 6.12 15.71
C GLN A 20 -13.01 6.38 14.41
N SER A 21 -13.03 5.42 13.50
CA SER A 21 -13.64 5.47 12.18
C SER A 21 -14.31 4.12 11.90
N GLU A 22 -15.24 4.11 10.95
CA GLU A 22 -16.06 2.94 10.64
C GLU A 22 -16.05 2.63 9.13
N VAL A 23 -16.22 1.35 8.80
CA VAL A 23 -16.43 0.93 7.42
C VAL A 23 -17.93 0.99 7.13
N VAL A 24 -18.32 1.89 6.23
CA VAL A 24 -19.74 2.12 5.89
C VAL A 24 -20.20 1.39 4.64
N SER A 25 -19.27 0.89 3.82
CA SER A 25 -19.56 0.17 2.58
C SER A 25 -18.40 -0.70 2.14
N LEU A 26 -18.71 -1.71 1.34
CA LEU A 26 -17.74 -2.64 0.77
C LEU A 26 -17.93 -2.81 -0.74
N TYR A 27 -16.82 -2.97 -1.45
CA TYR A 27 -16.78 -3.45 -2.83
C TYR A 27 -15.64 -4.46 -2.94
N THR A 28 -15.88 -5.59 -3.60
CA THR A 28 -14.84 -6.58 -3.93
C THR A 28 -14.84 -6.82 -5.44
N HIS A 29 -13.66 -6.72 -6.05
CA HIS A 29 -13.51 -6.89 -7.51
C HIS A 29 -13.74 -8.33 -7.97
N GLN A 30 -13.32 -9.30 -7.15
CA GLN A 30 -13.53 -10.72 -7.38
C GLN A 30 -14.22 -11.33 -6.15
N THR A 31 -15.14 -12.27 -6.39
CA THR A 31 -15.84 -13.02 -5.35
C THR A 31 -15.73 -14.52 -5.65
N PRO A 32 -14.57 -15.15 -5.39
CA PRO A 32 -14.41 -16.60 -5.51
C PRO A 32 -15.31 -17.37 -4.53
N PRO A 33 -15.44 -18.71 -4.66
CA PRO A 33 -16.32 -19.50 -3.79
C PRO A 33 -16.05 -19.40 -2.29
N ASP A 34 -14.82 -19.09 -1.89
CA ASP A 34 -14.37 -18.89 -0.51
C ASP A 34 -14.36 -17.41 -0.08
N ASP A 35 -14.94 -16.52 -0.87
CA ASP A 35 -15.08 -15.11 -0.51
C ASP A 35 -15.98 -14.92 0.71
N ILE A 36 -15.43 -14.26 1.72
CA ILE A 36 -16.12 -13.96 2.98
C ILE A 36 -16.81 -12.59 2.99
N SER A 37 -16.75 -11.83 1.88
CA SER A 37 -17.18 -10.43 1.89
C SER A 37 -18.68 -10.25 2.08
N ARG A 38 -19.46 -11.12 1.45
CA ARG A 38 -20.94 -11.12 1.55
C ARG A 38 -21.41 -11.62 2.91
N ASP A 39 -20.75 -12.64 3.46
CA ASP A 39 -21.07 -13.16 4.79
C ASP A 39 -20.78 -12.11 5.86
N TRP A 40 -19.64 -11.41 5.78
CA TRP A 40 -19.33 -10.32 6.71
C TRP A 40 -20.26 -9.13 6.54
N SER A 41 -20.66 -8.80 5.30
CA SER A 41 -21.68 -7.78 5.03
C SER A 41 -23.00 -8.13 5.74
N GLN A 42 -23.48 -9.38 5.65
CA GLN A 42 -24.68 -9.83 6.36
C GLN A 42 -24.54 -9.80 7.89
N GLN A 43 -23.38 -10.24 8.41
CA GLN A 43 -23.13 -10.28 9.85
C GLN A 43 -23.02 -8.89 10.49
N THR A 44 -22.45 -7.92 9.77
CA THR A 44 -22.18 -6.57 10.30
C THR A 44 -23.25 -5.56 9.94
N GLY A 45 -24.08 -5.84 8.92
CA GLY A 45 -25.03 -4.89 8.35
C GLY A 45 -24.41 -3.87 7.39
N ILE A 46 -23.10 -3.96 7.12
CA ILE A 46 -22.41 -3.07 6.18
C ILE A 46 -22.78 -3.45 4.75
N PRO A 47 -23.31 -2.53 3.93
CA PRO A 47 -23.72 -2.85 2.57
C PRO A 47 -22.51 -3.20 1.67
N TRP A 48 -22.67 -4.27 0.90
CA TRP A 48 -21.77 -4.65 -0.18
C TRP A 48 -22.38 -4.24 -1.53
N PHE A 49 -21.60 -3.55 -2.35
CA PHE A 49 -22.05 -3.01 -3.63
C PHE A 49 -21.33 -3.66 -4.82
N ARG A 50 -21.95 -3.57 -6.00
CA ARG A 50 -21.42 -4.18 -7.23
C ARG A 50 -20.45 -3.28 -7.97
N THR A 51 -20.44 -1.99 -7.65
CA THR A 51 -19.55 -1.00 -8.25
C THR A 51 -18.90 -0.13 -7.18
N ILE A 52 -17.72 0.41 -7.50
CA ILE A 52 -17.04 1.40 -6.66
C ILE A 52 -17.92 2.64 -6.50
N HIS A 53 -18.58 3.10 -7.56
CA HIS A 53 -19.45 4.26 -7.51
C HIS A 53 -20.57 4.10 -6.48
N GLU A 54 -21.29 2.97 -6.51
CA GLU A 54 -22.33 2.68 -5.52
C GLU A 54 -21.78 2.57 -4.09
N ALA A 55 -20.60 1.96 -3.91
CA ALA A 55 -19.98 1.87 -2.59
C ALA A 55 -19.62 3.25 -2.01
N LEU A 56 -19.10 4.14 -2.84
CA LEU A 56 -18.70 5.50 -2.43
C LEU A 56 -19.89 6.45 -2.23
N THR A 57 -21.03 6.16 -2.84
CA THR A 57 -22.26 6.98 -2.78
C THR A 57 -23.34 6.39 -1.89
N LEU A 58 -23.11 5.19 -1.34
CA LEU A 58 -24.13 4.38 -0.65
C LEU A 58 -25.40 4.19 -1.49
N GLY A 59 -25.25 4.11 -2.82
CA GLY A 59 -26.35 3.95 -3.78
C GLY A 59 -27.14 5.24 -4.06
N THR A 60 -26.64 6.40 -3.64
CA THR A 60 -27.21 7.72 -3.95
C THR A 60 -26.45 8.41 -5.09
N ASP A 61 -26.80 9.66 -5.42
CA ASP A 61 -26.08 10.46 -6.43
C ASP A 61 -24.92 11.28 -5.83
N GLU A 62 -24.76 11.30 -4.50
CA GLU A 62 -23.77 12.12 -3.79
C GLU A 62 -22.70 11.25 -3.11
N LEU A 63 -21.50 11.80 -2.95
CA LEU A 63 -20.43 11.11 -2.23
C LEU A 63 -20.78 11.02 -0.73
N ALA A 64 -20.90 9.80 -0.23
CA ALA A 64 -21.43 9.49 1.10
C ALA A 64 -20.39 8.93 2.08
N VAL A 65 -19.11 9.00 1.73
CA VAL A 65 -17.98 8.55 2.57
C VAL A 65 -17.02 9.70 2.85
N ASP A 66 -16.18 9.56 3.88
CA ASP A 66 -15.16 10.55 4.27
C ASP A 66 -13.72 10.13 3.91
N GLY A 67 -13.54 8.91 3.41
CA GLY A 67 -12.26 8.40 2.94
C GLY A 67 -12.42 7.08 2.20
N VAL A 68 -11.38 6.70 1.45
CA VAL A 68 -11.38 5.46 0.67
C VAL A 68 -10.13 4.66 1.01
N MET A 69 -10.32 3.37 1.29
CA MET A 69 -9.24 2.40 1.44
C MET A 69 -9.23 1.46 0.23
N LEU A 70 -8.27 1.66 -0.67
CA LEU A 70 -8.08 0.84 -1.87
C LEU A 70 -7.09 -0.29 -1.55
N VAL A 71 -7.61 -1.51 -1.42
CA VAL A 71 -6.83 -2.71 -1.16
C VAL A 71 -6.91 -3.66 -2.36
N ALA A 72 -5.80 -3.82 -3.07
CA ALA A 72 -5.70 -4.67 -4.26
C ALA A 72 -4.47 -5.58 -4.17
N GLU A 73 -4.43 -6.44 -3.15
CA GLU A 73 -3.33 -7.36 -2.89
C GLU A 73 -3.69 -8.86 -3.00
N HIS A 74 -4.95 -9.16 -3.29
CA HIS A 74 -5.47 -10.51 -3.48
C HIS A 74 -6.27 -10.62 -4.77
N GLY A 75 -6.60 -11.85 -5.14
CA GLY A 75 -7.32 -12.18 -6.37
C GLY A 75 -6.45 -12.93 -7.37
N ASP A 76 -7.08 -13.41 -8.43
CA ASP A 76 -6.45 -14.10 -9.54
C ASP A 76 -6.22 -13.12 -10.69
N TYR A 77 -4.95 -12.84 -10.97
CA TYR A 77 -4.49 -11.90 -11.99
C TYR A 77 -3.20 -12.44 -12.59
N ASP A 78 -2.99 -12.14 -13.86
CA ASP A 78 -1.80 -12.54 -14.60
C ASP A 78 -0.52 -11.94 -14.02
N PHE A 79 0.61 -12.52 -14.43
CA PHE A 79 1.94 -12.00 -14.20
C PHE A 79 2.50 -11.45 -15.51
N ASN A 80 3.35 -10.42 -15.43
CA ASN A 80 4.15 -9.97 -16.57
C ASN A 80 5.53 -10.66 -16.61
N ASP A 81 6.32 -10.34 -17.64
CA ASP A 81 7.69 -10.87 -17.82
C ASP A 81 8.68 -10.46 -16.72
N LYS A 82 8.29 -9.52 -15.85
CA LYS A 82 9.06 -9.10 -14.67
C LYS A 82 8.56 -9.78 -13.39
N GLU A 83 7.73 -10.81 -13.53
CA GLU A 83 7.11 -11.56 -12.43
C GLU A 83 6.25 -10.71 -11.48
N GLN A 84 5.76 -9.57 -11.97
CA GLN A 84 4.86 -8.73 -11.21
C GLN A 84 3.43 -9.19 -11.43
N LYS A 85 2.69 -9.37 -10.33
CA LYS A 85 1.27 -9.68 -10.42
C LYS A 85 0.49 -8.43 -10.80
N LEU A 86 -0.32 -8.50 -11.85
CA LEU A 86 -1.00 -7.35 -12.46
C LEU A 86 -2.26 -6.95 -11.70
N TYR A 87 -2.09 -6.66 -10.41
CA TYR A 87 -3.16 -6.16 -9.55
C TYR A 87 -3.73 -4.84 -10.10
N PRO A 88 -5.07 -4.70 -10.17
CA PRO A 88 -5.73 -3.60 -10.88
C PRO A 88 -5.80 -2.31 -10.05
N ARG A 89 -4.75 -1.97 -9.30
CA ARG A 89 -4.70 -0.77 -8.44
C ARG A 89 -5.05 0.50 -9.23
N PHE A 90 -4.48 0.63 -10.42
CA PHE A 90 -4.70 1.79 -11.27
C PHE A 90 -6.13 1.85 -11.79
N GLU A 91 -6.65 0.74 -12.29
CA GLU A 91 -7.98 0.62 -12.88
C GLU A 91 -9.08 0.86 -11.84
N LEU A 92 -8.90 0.35 -10.61
CA LEU A 92 -9.79 0.61 -9.49
C LEU A 92 -9.70 2.07 -9.02
N PHE A 93 -8.48 2.62 -8.95
CA PHE A 93 -8.27 4.04 -8.63
C PHE A 93 -8.95 4.97 -9.65
N LEU A 94 -8.91 4.65 -10.94
CA LEU A 94 -9.60 5.45 -11.96
C LEU A 94 -11.12 5.49 -11.73
N GLN A 95 -11.74 4.41 -11.24
CA GLN A 95 -13.17 4.40 -10.90
C GLN A 95 -13.49 5.24 -9.67
N ILE A 96 -12.58 5.29 -8.69
CA ILE A 96 -12.67 6.21 -7.53
C ILE A 96 -12.59 7.66 -8.03
N ALA A 97 -11.58 7.99 -8.83
CA ALA A 97 -11.38 9.33 -9.39
C ALA A 97 -12.56 9.76 -10.30
N ASP A 98 -13.12 8.83 -11.08
CA ASP A 98 -14.33 9.07 -11.89
C ASP A 98 -15.54 9.37 -10.99
N THR A 99 -15.70 8.65 -9.88
CA THR A 99 -16.75 8.95 -8.91
C THR A 99 -16.59 10.35 -8.31
N PHE A 100 -15.38 10.75 -7.93
CA PHE A 100 -15.13 12.10 -7.43
C PHE A 100 -15.45 13.19 -8.46
N ARG A 101 -15.16 12.96 -9.74
CA ARG A 101 -15.55 13.87 -10.82
C ARG A 101 -17.06 13.98 -10.96
N ARG A 102 -17.79 12.87 -10.90
CA ARG A 102 -19.25 12.84 -11.04
C ARG A 102 -19.96 13.54 -9.89
N THR A 103 -19.50 13.31 -8.66
CA THR A 103 -20.12 13.88 -7.46
C THR A 103 -19.64 15.31 -7.18
N GLY A 104 -18.55 15.76 -7.82
CA GLY A 104 -17.97 17.08 -7.59
C GLY A 104 -17.28 17.22 -6.22
N ARG A 105 -17.08 16.12 -5.49
CA ARG A 105 -16.42 16.06 -4.19
C ARG A 105 -15.38 14.94 -4.19
N SER A 106 -14.22 15.21 -3.61
CA SER A 106 -13.16 14.24 -3.36
C SER A 106 -12.90 14.08 -1.86
N VAL A 107 -12.33 12.94 -1.47
CA VAL A 107 -11.97 12.61 -0.09
C VAL A 107 -10.61 11.92 -0.05
N PRO A 108 -9.93 11.88 1.10
CA PRO A 108 -8.66 11.18 1.24
C PRO A 108 -8.73 9.73 0.75
N VAL A 109 -7.68 9.30 0.05
CA VAL A 109 -7.53 7.91 -0.42
C VAL A 109 -6.25 7.32 0.16
N PHE A 110 -6.36 6.14 0.75
CA PHE A 110 -5.24 5.29 1.10
C PHE A 110 -5.18 4.12 0.13
N ASN A 111 -4.04 3.95 -0.56
CA ASN A 111 -3.77 2.83 -1.44
C ASN A 111 -2.79 1.86 -0.77
N ASP A 112 -3.26 0.66 -0.46
CA ASP A 112 -2.42 -0.38 0.14
C ASP A 112 -1.20 -0.71 -0.74
N LYS A 113 -0.01 -0.65 -0.12
CA LYS A 113 1.32 -0.88 -0.71
C LYS A 113 1.69 0.18 -1.76
N HIS A 114 2.43 -0.21 -2.80
CA HIS A 114 2.79 0.66 -3.90
C HIS A 114 1.57 1.05 -4.75
N LEU A 115 1.66 2.19 -5.43
CA LEU A 115 0.58 2.74 -6.27
C LEU A 115 0.18 1.83 -7.44
N SER A 116 1.15 1.45 -8.28
CA SER A 116 0.93 0.57 -9.43
C SER A 116 2.23 -0.12 -9.81
N TYR A 117 2.13 -1.32 -10.39
CA TYR A 117 3.29 -2.05 -10.91
C TYR A 117 3.93 -1.32 -12.12
N ARG A 118 3.23 -0.38 -12.78
CA ARG A 118 3.78 0.47 -13.84
C ARG A 118 4.00 1.90 -13.36
N TRP A 119 5.22 2.41 -13.58
CA TRP A 119 5.57 3.80 -13.26
C TRP A 119 4.62 4.83 -13.88
N THR A 120 4.28 4.70 -15.17
CA THR A 120 3.39 5.64 -15.87
C THR A 120 2.01 5.71 -15.22
N ASN A 121 1.49 4.58 -14.75
CA ASN A 121 0.21 4.49 -14.06
C ASN A 121 0.31 5.10 -12.66
N ALA A 122 1.35 4.74 -11.90
CA ALA A 122 1.60 5.29 -10.57
C ALA A 122 1.72 6.83 -10.61
N LYS A 123 2.48 7.36 -11.58
CA LYS A 123 2.61 8.80 -11.80
C LYS A 123 1.26 9.43 -12.12
N ARG A 124 0.47 8.81 -13.00
CA ARG A 124 -0.87 9.32 -13.34
C ARG A 124 -1.81 9.35 -12.14
N MET A 125 -1.72 8.38 -11.22
CA MET A 125 -2.52 8.40 -9.98
C MET A 125 -2.20 9.62 -9.12
N VAL A 126 -0.92 9.95 -8.95
CA VAL A 126 -0.49 11.15 -8.21
C VAL A 126 -0.88 12.45 -8.92
N GLU A 127 -0.80 12.48 -10.25
CA GLU A 127 -1.27 13.64 -11.03
C GLU A 127 -2.80 13.83 -10.86
N LEU A 128 -3.58 12.74 -10.93
CA LEU A 128 -5.02 12.76 -10.70
C LEU A 128 -5.40 13.20 -9.29
N SER A 129 -4.66 12.79 -8.26
CA SER A 129 -4.95 13.23 -6.89
C SER A 129 -4.75 14.73 -6.70
N LYS A 130 -3.78 15.33 -7.42
CA LYS A 130 -3.58 16.77 -7.46
C LYS A 130 -4.63 17.48 -8.30
N GLU A 131 -5.01 16.92 -9.44
CA GLU A 131 -6.07 17.47 -10.31
C GLU A 131 -7.44 17.53 -9.61
N LEU A 132 -7.75 16.52 -8.79
CA LEU A 132 -9.02 16.38 -8.07
C LEU A 132 -8.91 16.84 -6.60
N ASP A 133 -7.79 17.43 -6.21
CA ASP A 133 -7.51 18.01 -4.90
C ASP A 133 -7.91 17.10 -3.72
N PHE A 134 -7.28 15.91 -3.63
CA PHE A 134 -7.45 15.05 -2.46
C PHE A 134 -6.13 14.56 -1.87
N PRO A 135 -6.05 14.39 -0.54
CA PRO A 135 -4.93 13.73 0.12
C PRO A 135 -4.80 12.29 -0.36
N PHE A 136 -3.62 11.92 -0.82
CA PHE A 136 -3.36 10.58 -1.34
C PHE A 136 -2.12 9.99 -0.69
N MET A 137 -2.30 8.84 -0.03
CA MET A 137 -1.25 8.10 0.65
C MET A 137 -1.18 6.68 0.11
N ALA A 138 0.04 6.14 0.05
CA ALA A 138 0.28 4.75 -0.27
C ALA A 138 1.38 4.20 0.63
N GLY A 139 1.31 2.92 0.93
CA GLY A 139 2.33 2.22 1.70
C GLY A 139 1.80 0.97 2.38
N SER A 140 2.70 0.19 2.94
CA SER A 140 2.37 -0.98 3.76
C SER A 140 2.41 -0.67 5.26
N SER A 141 2.16 -1.69 6.08
CA SER A 141 2.30 -1.60 7.55
C SER A 141 3.75 -1.63 8.03
N LEU A 142 4.72 -1.94 7.16
CA LEU A 142 6.12 -2.14 7.56
C LEU A 142 6.76 -0.90 8.20
N PRO A 143 6.52 0.34 7.71
CA PRO A 143 7.03 1.56 8.35
C PRO A 143 6.55 1.79 9.79
N VAL A 144 5.42 1.18 10.17
CA VAL A 144 4.80 1.35 11.50
C VAL A 144 4.83 0.06 12.33
N ASN A 145 5.51 -0.97 11.87
CA ASN A 145 5.60 -2.25 12.56
C ASN A 145 6.57 -2.17 13.76
N TYR A 146 6.42 -3.12 14.69
CA TYR A 146 7.34 -3.29 15.80
C TYR A 146 8.75 -3.63 15.30
N ARG A 147 9.77 -3.08 15.97
CA ARG A 147 11.19 -3.29 15.64
C ARG A 147 11.90 -3.93 16.82
N TYR A 148 12.85 -4.81 16.52
CA TYR A 148 13.71 -5.41 17.53
C TYR A 148 15.17 -5.45 17.05
N PRO A 149 16.11 -4.76 17.74
CA PRO A 149 15.86 -3.80 18.81
C PRO A 149 15.00 -2.61 18.33
N GLU A 150 14.32 -1.94 19.25
CA GLU A 150 13.55 -0.74 18.93
C GLU A 150 14.52 0.41 18.61
N ILE A 151 14.75 0.62 17.32
CA ILE A 151 15.63 1.65 16.79
C ILE A 151 14.79 2.64 15.99
N GLU A 152 14.97 3.92 16.28
CA GLU A 152 14.52 5.04 15.46
C GLU A 152 15.71 5.98 15.22
N PHE A 153 15.94 6.36 13.96
CA PHE A 153 17.02 7.30 13.65
C PHE A 153 16.61 8.71 14.11
N PRO A 154 17.49 9.49 14.75
CA PRO A 154 17.22 10.91 14.97
C PRO A 154 16.99 11.64 13.65
N GLN A 155 16.09 12.62 13.62
CA GLN A 155 15.95 13.48 12.44
C GLN A 155 17.28 14.18 12.14
N GLY A 156 17.71 14.13 10.88
CA GLY A 156 19.01 14.67 10.46
C GLY A 156 20.20 13.74 10.75
N ALA A 157 19.96 12.47 11.07
CA ALA A 157 21.02 11.48 11.25
C ALA A 157 21.96 11.41 10.02
N ARG A 158 23.23 11.06 10.25
CA ARG A 158 24.14 10.77 9.15
C ARG A 158 24.04 9.30 8.81
N THR A 159 23.42 8.99 7.67
CA THR A 159 23.27 7.63 7.15
C THR A 159 23.93 7.56 5.78
N GLN A 160 24.79 6.57 5.57
CA GLN A 160 25.46 6.33 4.28
C GLN A 160 24.90 5.10 3.56
N HIS A 161 24.66 4.02 4.31
CA HIS A 161 24.18 2.75 3.78
C HIS A 161 23.04 2.23 4.65
N GLY A 162 22.11 1.52 4.02
CA GLY A 162 21.06 0.74 4.67
C GLY A 162 20.97 -0.62 4.00
N VAL A 163 20.90 -1.68 4.78
CA VAL A 163 20.80 -3.05 4.29
C VAL A 163 19.55 -3.67 4.89
N VAL A 164 18.82 -4.41 4.06
CA VAL A 164 17.63 -5.15 4.44
C VAL A 164 17.69 -6.53 3.79
N VAL A 165 17.40 -7.56 4.58
CA VAL A 165 17.40 -8.95 4.14
C VAL A 165 16.03 -9.53 4.44
N ALA A 166 15.38 -10.10 3.43
CA ALA A 166 14.09 -10.75 3.58
C ALA A 166 13.90 -11.81 2.48
N PRO A 167 12.99 -12.77 2.67
CA PRO A 167 12.65 -13.73 1.61
C PRO A 167 12.04 -13.04 0.38
N GLY A 168 12.18 -13.67 -0.78
CA GLY A 168 11.54 -13.23 -2.02
C GLY A 168 10.05 -13.61 -2.10
N PRO A 169 9.38 -13.32 -3.24
CA PRO A 169 9.96 -12.79 -4.49
C PRO A 169 10.14 -11.27 -4.52
N ILE A 170 10.92 -10.77 -5.50
CA ILE A 170 11.37 -9.38 -5.60
C ILE A 170 10.21 -8.39 -5.70
N ASP A 171 9.14 -8.67 -6.44
CA ASP A 171 8.04 -7.71 -6.60
C ASP A 171 7.20 -7.56 -5.31
N SER A 172 6.67 -8.68 -4.78
CA SER A 172 5.76 -8.62 -3.63
C SER A 172 6.47 -8.34 -2.30
N TYR A 173 7.68 -8.84 -2.09
CA TYR A 173 8.46 -8.59 -0.87
C TYR A 173 9.50 -7.48 -1.02
N GLY A 174 10.04 -7.21 -2.21
CA GLY A 174 11.08 -6.20 -2.38
C GLY A 174 10.59 -4.78 -2.05
N LEU A 175 9.32 -4.46 -2.32
CA LEU A 175 8.71 -3.22 -1.81
C LEU A 175 8.77 -3.16 -0.28
N HIS A 176 8.31 -4.21 0.40
CA HIS A 176 8.28 -4.25 1.86
C HIS A 176 9.68 -4.08 2.45
N MET A 177 10.70 -4.67 1.80
CA MET A 177 12.10 -4.47 2.15
C MET A 177 12.50 -3.00 2.05
N LEU A 178 12.18 -2.35 0.91
CA LEU A 178 12.45 -0.93 0.71
C LEU A 178 11.75 -0.07 1.75
N GLU A 179 10.46 -0.26 2.00
CA GLU A 179 9.70 0.52 2.99
C GLU A 179 10.23 0.36 4.42
N ALA A 180 10.61 -0.87 4.80
CA ALA A 180 11.15 -1.17 6.12
C ALA A 180 12.45 -0.41 6.40
N VAL A 181 13.33 -0.26 5.39
CA VAL A 181 14.58 0.49 5.54
C VAL A 181 14.42 1.98 5.24
N GLN A 182 13.60 2.36 4.25
CA GLN A 182 13.36 3.75 3.84
C GLN A 182 12.83 4.60 4.99
N CYS A 183 11.90 4.08 5.79
CA CYS A 183 11.36 4.82 6.94
C CYS A 183 12.43 5.21 7.98
N LEU A 184 13.58 4.53 8.00
CA LEU A 184 14.73 4.86 8.84
C LEU A 184 15.69 5.81 8.11
N ILE A 185 16.10 5.47 6.89
CA ILE A 185 17.14 6.21 6.16
C ILE A 185 16.65 7.54 5.58
N GLU A 186 15.34 7.75 5.40
CA GLU A 186 14.77 9.04 4.98
C GLU A 186 14.78 10.10 6.08
N ARG A 187 15.12 9.70 7.31
CA ARG A 187 15.38 10.63 8.41
C ARG A 187 16.80 11.20 8.38
N ARG A 188 17.60 10.83 7.37
CA ARG A 188 18.96 11.35 7.16
C ARG A 188 18.98 12.87 6.97
N ALA A 189 20.15 13.49 7.18
CA ALA A 189 20.36 14.89 6.82
C ALA A 189 20.01 15.15 5.33
N GLY A 190 19.11 16.10 5.08
CA GLY A 190 18.57 16.39 3.75
C GLY A 190 17.25 15.68 3.42
N GLY A 191 16.87 14.66 4.20
CA GLY A 191 15.62 13.92 4.01
C GLY A 191 15.59 13.15 2.70
N GLU A 192 14.37 12.88 2.21
CA GLU A 192 14.19 12.21 0.93
C GLU A 192 14.47 13.14 -0.27
N THR A 193 15.29 12.66 -1.19
CA THR A 193 15.79 13.42 -2.36
C THR A 193 15.54 12.71 -3.68
N GLY A 194 14.83 11.59 -3.66
CA GLY A 194 14.59 10.73 -4.81
C GLY A 194 15.73 9.75 -5.10
N VAL A 195 15.52 8.94 -6.13
CA VAL A 195 16.42 7.85 -6.54
C VAL A 195 17.25 8.27 -7.74
N ALA A 196 18.59 8.20 -7.61
CA ALA A 196 19.52 8.52 -8.70
C ALA A 196 19.81 7.33 -9.62
N ALA A 197 19.91 6.12 -9.06
CA ALA A 197 20.19 4.90 -9.79
C ALA A 197 19.65 3.67 -9.02
N VAL A 198 19.38 2.59 -9.75
CA VAL A 198 19.02 1.29 -9.21
C VAL A 198 19.88 0.24 -9.90
N GLN A 199 20.43 -0.71 -9.14
CA GLN A 199 21.18 -1.85 -9.66
C GLN A 199 20.56 -3.14 -9.13
N CYS A 200 20.37 -4.12 -10.01
CA CYS A 200 19.97 -5.47 -9.65
C CYS A 200 21.17 -6.40 -9.92
N LEU A 201 21.55 -7.20 -8.93
CA LEU A 201 22.65 -8.15 -9.00
C LEU A 201 22.12 -9.54 -8.66
N GLU A 202 22.40 -10.51 -9.51
CA GLU A 202 21.91 -11.89 -9.39
C GLU A 202 23.05 -12.89 -9.64
N GLY A 203 22.94 -14.09 -9.05
CA GLY A 203 23.92 -15.16 -9.22
C GLY A 203 25.35 -14.77 -8.83
N GLU A 204 26.34 -15.05 -9.68
CA GLU A 204 27.75 -14.72 -9.42
C GLU A 204 28.02 -13.21 -9.28
N ALA A 205 27.16 -12.36 -9.86
CA ALA A 205 27.34 -10.92 -9.81
C ALA A 205 27.17 -10.35 -8.39
N ILE A 206 26.29 -10.93 -7.56
CA ILE A 206 26.16 -10.48 -6.17
C ILE A 206 27.41 -10.88 -5.36
N TRP A 207 27.95 -12.07 -5.57
CA TRP A 207 29.17 -12.51 -4.86
C TRP A 207 30.38 -11.65 -5.25
N SER A 208 30.56 -11.39 -6.54
CA SER A 208 31.62 -10.50 -7.04
C SER A 208 31.49 -9.07 -6.48
N PHE A 209 30.25 -8.57 -6.31
CA PHE A 209 30.00 -7.27 -5.70
C PHE A 209 30.37 -7.25 -4.22
N LEU A 210 30.02 -8.29 -3.45
CA LEU A 210 30.37 -8.38 -2.04
C LEU A 210 31.89 -8.46 -1.83
N GLU A 211 32.60 -9.25 -2.65
CA GLU A 211 34.06 -9.35 -2.60
C GLU A 211 34.77 -8.02 -2.90
N SER A 212 34.18 -7.19 -3.76
CA SER A 212 34.75 -5.89 -4.15
C SER A 212 34.23 -4.70 -3.32
N THR A 213 33.27 -4.93 -2.42
CA THR A 213 32.59 -3.88 -1.65
C THR A 213 32.63 -4.18 -0.15
N PRO A 214 33.71 -3.78 0.56
CA PRO A 214 33.93 -4.15 1.95
C PRO A 214 32.78 -3.81 2.91
N TRP A 215 32.15 -2.63 2.77
CA TRP A 215 31.05 -2.24 3.65
C TRP A 215 29.82 -3.14 3.50
N ALA A 216 29.57 -3.68 2.31
CA ALA A 216 28.43 -4.55 2.04
C ALA A 216 28.71 -5.96 2.58
N GLN A 217 29.96 -6.42 2.50
CA GLN A 217 30.41 -7.70 3.05
C GLN A 217 30.31 -7.74 4.58
N GLU A 218 30.56 -6.64 5.28
CA GLU A 218 30.39 -6.56 6.74
C GLU A 218 28.92 -6.56 7.18
N ALA A 219 28.00 -6.19 6.29
CA ALA A 219 26.59 -6.00 6.58
C ALA A 219 25.68 -7.20 6.25
N LEU A 220 26.21 -8.23 5.57
CA LEU A 220 25.51 -9.44 5.13
C LEU A 220 26.20 -10.69 5.67
#